data_AF-A0A439RD82-F1
#
_entry.id   AF-A0A439RD82-F1
#
_cell.length_a   1.000
_cell.length_b   1.000
_cell.length_c   1.000
_cell.angle_alpha   90.00
_cell.angle_beta   90.00
_cell.angle_gamma   90.00
#
_symmetry.space_group_name_H-M   'P 1'
#
loop_
_entity.id
_entity.type
_entity.pdbx_description
1 polymer ?
#
loop_
_entity_poly.entity_id
_entity_poly.type
_entity_poly.pdbx_seq_one_letter_code
_entity_poly.pdbx_strand_id
1 'polypeptide(L)'
;MWLAFLAPFFYVTYGFANWLASQRDDVGSIVFAWERGIPFIAWTIVPYWSINLFYGLSLLLNDTKRGVDRLAGRYLTAQIVAVACFILFPLTATFMRPQTSGLPGFMFAVLGGFDKPFNQAPSLHIALLVIIWDHWRCRLKGMAAIVWHVWCFLIGTSVLTTWQHHVIDIPTGALLGFFALWLFPRDGELPFAGFRLTADPKARRLALFYALVAALALAGAVAGAFVSALLLILLWPALALAIVAFAYAGAGAKVFQKAADGSISLASRVLLLPYRLGARINVW
;
A
#
# COMPACT_ATOMS: atom_id res chain seq x y z
N MET A 1 8.43 13.43 17.94
CA MET A 1 7.16 14.07 17.54
C MET A 1 6.33 13.17 16.64
N TRP A 2 6.81 12.75 15.46
CA TRP A 2 6.03 11.90 14.54
C TRP A 2 5.54 10.58 15.14
N LEU A 3 6.39 9.79 15.84
CA LEU A 3 5.96 8.54 16.48
C LEU A 3 4.83 8.76 17.50
N ALA A 4 4.96 9.81 18.32
CA ALA A 4 3.95 10.19 19.31
C ALA A 4 2.63 10.66 18.69
N PHE A 5 2.62 11.04 17.41
CA PHE A 5 1.42 11.36 16.66
C PHE A 5 0.85 10.13 15.93
N LEU A 6 1.70 9.44 15.15
CA LEU A 6 1.30 8.35 14.27
C LEU A 6 0.75 7.15 15.04
N ALA A 7 1.33 6.81 16.20
CA ALA A 7 0.84 5.67 16.98
C ALA A 7 -0.58 5.94 17.56
N PRO A 8 -0.85 7.03 18.30
CA PRO A 8 -2.21 7.35 18.74
C PRO A 8 -3.18 7.53 17.58
N PHE A 9 -2.76 8.21 16.51
CA PHE A 9 -3.58 8.38 15.30
C PHE A 9 -3.98 7.02 14.72
N PHE A 10 -3.04 6.06 14.69
CA PHE A 10 -3.33 4.71 14.26
C PHE A 10 -4.40 4.05 15.12
N TYR A 11 -4.20 3.99 16.43
CA TYR A 11 -5.14 3.31 17.31
C TYR A 11 -6.54 3.94 17.28
N VAL A 12 -6.63 5.26 17.21
CA VAL A 12 -7.92 5.98 17.14
C VAL A 12 -8.63 5.71 15.82
N THR A 13 -7.97 5.93 14.68
CA THR A 13 -8.60 5.78 13.36
C THR A 13 -8.93 4.33 13.05
N TYR A 14 -8.05 3.40 13.41
CA TYR A 14 -8.26 1.98 13.22
C TYR A 14 -9.32 1.41 14.16
N GLY A 15 -9.31 1.83 15.43
CA GLY A 15 -10.34 1.46 16.39
C GLY A 15 -11.72 1.96 15.97
N PHE A 16 -11.80 3.20 15.46
CA PHE A 16 -13.03 3.78 14.92
C PHE A 16 -13.55 3.00 13.71
N ALA A 17 -12.69 2.67 12.74
CA ALA A 17 -13.09 1.89 11.57
C ALA A 17 -13.61 0.49 11.96
N ASN A 18 -12.94 -0.16 12.92
CA ASN A 18 -13.40 -1.45 13.48
C ASN A 18 -14.74 -1.33 14.20
N TRP A 19 -14.94 -0.28 14.99
CA TRP A 19 -16.22 -0.04 15.65
C TRP A 19 -17.33 0.16 14.62
N LEU A 20 -17.10 0.99 13.60
CA LEU A 20 -18.08 1.23 12.54
C LEU A 20 -18.40 -0.05 11.75
N ALA A 21 -17.39 -0.85 11.41
CA ALA A 21 -17.57 -2.13 10.74
C ALA A 21 -18.39 -3.11 11.60
N SER A 22 -18.20 -3.12 12.93
CA SER A 22 -18.98 -3.97 13.84
C SER A 22 -20.45 -3.58 13.98
N GLN A 23 -20.86 -2.40 13.48
CA GLN A 23 -22.26 -1.96 13.44
C GLN A 23 -22.96 -2.35 12.12
N ARG A 24 -22.26 -2.98 11.18
CA ARG A 24 -22.82 -3.37 9.87
C ARG A 24 -23.10 -4.87 9.83
N ASP A 25 -24.27 -5.23 9.34
CA ASP A 25 -24.72 -6.62 9.20
C ASP A 25 -24.27 -7.26 7.86
N ASP A 26 -23.80 -6.47 6.90
CA ASP A 26 -23.53 -6.84 5.50
C ASP A 26 -22.04 -6.82 5.13
N VAL A 27 -21.18 -7.41 5.97
CA VAL A 27 -19.73 -7.40 5.73
C VAL A 27 -19.30 -8.56 4.83
N GLY A 28 -19.06 -8.27 3.55
CA GLY A 28 -18.63 -9.25 2.54
C GLY A 28 -17.19 -9.75 2.73
N SER A 29 -16.79 -10.77 1.97
CA SER A 29 -15.40 -11.25 1.92
C SER A 29 -14.99 -11.56 0.48
N ILE A 30 -13.74 -11.24 0.13
CA ILE A 30 -13.17 -11.49 -1.20
C ILE A 30 -12.02 -12.48 -1.04
N VAL A 31 -12.29 -13.75 -1.34
CA VAL A 31 -11.36 -14.87 -1.09
C VAL A 31 -11.33 -15.79 -2.30
N PHE A 32 -10.14 -16.20 -2.72
CA PHE A 32 -10.05 -17.26 -3.71
C PHE A 32 -10.25 -18.64 -3.07
N ALA A 33 -10.99 -19.53 -3.73
CA ALA A 33 -11.30 -20.86 -3.20
C ALA A 33 -10.05 -21.70 -2.84
N TRP A 34 -8.96 -21.52 -3.58
CA TRP A 34 -7.69 -22.23 -3.35
C TRP A 34 -6.92 -21.76 -2.12
N GLU A 35 -7.23 -20.57 -1.56
CA GLU A 35 -6.55 -20.05 -0.36
C GLU A 35 -6.72 -20.95 0.87
N ARG A 36 -7.77 -21.80 0.88
CA ARG A 36 -7.98 -22.83 1.91
C ARG A 36 -6.83 -23.84 1.99
N GLY A 37 -6.02 -23.96 0.94
CA GLY A 37 -4.83 -24.82 0.92
C GLY A 37 -3.60 -24.21 1.58
N ILE A 38 -3.64 -22.93 1.98
CA ILE A 38 -2.50 -22.27 2.62
C ILE A 38 -2.39 -22.75 4.07
N PRO A 39 -1.28 -23.40 4.47
CA PRO A 39 -1.14 -23.91 5.82
C PRO A 39 -0.98 -22.76 6.82
N PHE A 40 -1.61 -22.92 7.98
CA PHE A 40 -1.36 -22.04 9.12
C PHE A 40 -0.01 -22.39 9.76
N ILE A 41 0.87 -21.40 9.90
CA ILE A 41 2.22 -21.57 10.46
C ILE A 41 2.43 -20.56 11.59
N ALA A 42 2.19 -21.01 12.83
CA ALA A 42 2.14 -20.12 14.00
C ALA A 42 3.42 -19.27 14.20
N TRP A 43 4.61 -19.84 14.01
CA TRP A 43 5.87 -19.13 14.26
C TRP A 43 6.10 -17.93 13.33
N THR A 44 5.44 -17.89 12.17
CA THR A 44 5.53 -16.76 11.23
C THR A 44 4.89 -15.47 11.78
N ILE A 45 4.23 -15.52 12.94
CA ILE A 45 3.83 -14.32 13.68
C ILE A 45 5.03 -13.46 14.11
N VAL A 46 6.21 -14.06 14.27
CA VAL A 46 7.44 -13.35 14.62
C VAL A 46 7.88 -12.40 13.50
N PRO A 47 8.11 -12.85 12.25
CA PRO A 47 8.38 -11.94 11.15
C PRO A 47 7.23 -10.96 10.94
N TYR A 48 5.97 -11.39 11.03
CA TYR A 48 4.82 -10.48 10.95
C TYR A 48 4.96 -9.30 11.92
N TRP A 49 5.17 -9.56 13.21
CA TRP A 49 5.32 -8.51 14.23
C TRP A 49 6.57 -7.65 14.05
N SER A 50 7.63 -8.20 13.43
CA SER A 50 8.87 -7.46 13.23
C SER A 50 8.69 -6.17 12.41
N ILE A 51 7.64 -6.08 11.58
CA ILE A 51 7.31 -4.84 10.87
C ILE A 51 7.11 -3.66 11.82
N ASN A 52 6.51 -3.89 13.00
CA ASN A 52 6.21 -2.85 13.99
C ASN A 52 7.51 -2.31 14.61
N LEU A 53 8.47 -3.21 14.85
CA LEU A 53 9.81 -2.83 15.29
C LEU A 53 10.52 -2.00 14.21
N PHE A 54 10.54 -2.47 12.96
CA PHE A 54 11.16 -1.73 11.86
C PHE A 54 10.44 -0.42 11.55
N TYR A 55 9.14 -0.33 11.78
CA TYR A 55 8.37 0.90 11.67
C TYR A 55 8.94 1.98 12.60
N GLY A 56 9.11 1.64 13.88
CA GLY A 56 9.71 2.51 14.89
C GLY A 56 11.16 2.85 14.56
N LEU A 57 11.98 1.82 14.28
CA LEU A 57 13.40 1.98 13.96
C LEU A 57 13.61 2.88 12.74
N SER A 58 12.80 2.77 11.69
CA SER A 58 12.96 3.59 10.47
C SER A 58 12.72 5.08 10.71
N LEU A 59 11.87 5.43 11.68
CA LEU A 59 11.63 6.82 12.08
C LEU A 59 12.73 7.35 13.00
N LEU A 60 13.30 6.49 13.85
CA LEU A 60 14.39 6.85 14.76
C LEU A 60 15.75 6.92 14.04
N LEU A 61 16.00 6.02 13.10
CA LEU A 61 17.25 5.87 12.36
C LEU A 61 17.18 6.57 11.01
N ASN A 62 17.12 7.90 11.07
CA ASN A 62 17.05 8.74 9.87
C ASN A 62 17.99 9.94 10.03
N ASP A 63 18.71 10.27 8.95
CA ASP A 63 19.85 11.18 9.04
C ASP A 63 19.43 12.66 8.94
N THR A 64 18.20 12.92 8.49
CA THR A 64 17.70 14.28 8.26
C THR A 64 16.23 14.43 8.65
N LYS A 65 15.86 15.62 9.12
CA LYS A 65 14.45 15.99 9.39
C LYS A 65 13.56 15.77 8.16
N ARG A 66 14.03 16.19 6.98
CA ARG A 66 13.30 15.99 5.71
C ARG A 66 13.06 14.51 5.40
N GLY A 67 14.03 13.65 5.70
CA GLY A 67 13.90 12.20 5.55
C GLY A 67 12.84 11.61 6.49
N VAL A 68 12.79 12.07 7.74
CA VAL A 68 11.75 11.67 8.71
C VAL A 68 10.38 12.17 8.27
N ASP A 69 10.25 13.45 7.89
CA ASP A 69 9.00 14.06 7.46
C ASP A 69 8.43 13.33 6.22
N ARG A 70 9.30 12.96 5.27
CA ARG A 70 8.91 12.15 4.10
C ARG A 70 8.45 10.75 4.48
N LEU A 71 9.17 10.08 5.38
CA LEU A 71 8.79 8.74 5.84
C LEU A 71 7.46 8.76 6.59
N ALA A 72 7.27 9.73 7.48
CA ALA A 72 6.03 9.95 8.20
C ALA A 72 4.87 10.25 7.24
N GLY A 73 5.10 11.07 6.21
CA GLY A 73 4.12 11.31 5.14
C GLY A 73 3.69 10.04 4.42
N ARG A 74 4.64 9.13 4.10
CA ARG A 74 4.34 7.84 3.48
C ARG A 74 3.45 6.97 4.37
N TYR A 75 3.79 6.86 5.67
CA TYR A 75 3.00 6.11 6.63
C TYR A 75 1.60 6.69 6.80
N LEU A 76 1.49 8.01 6.92
CA LEU A 76 0.22 8.69 7.08
C LEU A 76 -0.67 8.50 5.84
N THR A 77 -0.13 8.61 4.63
CA THR A 77 -0.88 8.33 3.39
C THR A 77 -1.35 6.88 3.33
N ALA A 78 -0.47 5.91 3.59
CA ALA A 78 -0.85 4.51 3.60
C ALA A 78 -1.97 4.25 4.61
N GLN A 79 -1.88 4.83 5.80
CA GLN A 79 -2.90 4.70 6.82
C GLN A 79 -4.24 5.33 6.43
N ILE A 80 -4.24 6.61 6.02
CA ILE A 80 -5.47 7.33 5.67
C ILE A 80 -6.20 6.60 4.54
N VAL A 81 -5.49 6.18 3.50
CA VAL A 81 -6.09 5.48 2.37
C VAL A 81 -6.59 4.10 2.80
N ALA A 82 -5.82 3.33 3.58
CA ALA A 82 -6.26 2.02 4.06
C ALA A 82 -7.51 2.12 4.95
N VAL A 83 -7.53 3.07 5.90
CA VAL A 83 -8.69 3.31 6.78
C VAL A 83 -9.90 3.79 5.99
N ALA A 84 -9.71 4.68 5.00
CA ALA A 84 -10.81 5.14 4.14
C ALA A 84 -11.40 3.98 3.32
N CYS A 85 -10.55 3.15 2.71
CA CYS A 85 -10.98 1.95 2.00
C CYS A 85 -11.73 0.98 2.92
N PHE A 86 -11.22 0.76 4.13
CA PHE A 86 -11.85 -0.10 5.12
C PHE A 86 -13.25 0.42 5.53
N ILE A 87 -13.41 1.74 5.74
CA ILE A 87 -14.72 2.34 6.06
C ILE A 87 -15.71 2.22 4.90
N LEU A 88 -15.24 2.41 3.66
CA LEU A 88 -16.08 2.35 2.47
C LEU A 88 -16.48 0.91 2.12
N PHE A 89 -15.55 -0.02 2.24
CA PHE A 89 -15.70 -1.43 1.88
C PHE A 89 -15.19 -2.31 3.02
N PRO A 90 -15.97 -2.47 4.12
CA PRO A 90 -15.57 -3.34 5.19
C PRO A 90 -15.58 -4.79 4.66
N LEU A 91 -14.46 -5.48 4.80
CA LEU A 91 -14.30 -6.86 4.36
C LEU A 91 -13.93 -7.74 5.56
N THR A 92 -14.64 -8.85 5.75
CA THR A 92 -14.39 -9.77 6.86
C THR A 92 -13.38 -10.84 6.51
N ALA A 93 -12.48 -11.10 7.45
CA ALA A 93 -11.66 -12.30 7.43
C ALA A 93 -12.55 -13.53 7.68
N THR A 94 -12.53 -14.47 6.73
CA THR A 94 -13.35 -15.70 6.80
C THR A 94 -12.72 -16.81 7.62
N PHE A 95 -11.42 -16.73 7.91
CA PHE A 95 -10.69 -17.79 8.59
C PHE A 95 -10.67 -17.60 10.12
N MET A 96 -11.21 -18.56 10.85
CA MET A 96 -11.02 -18.64 12.30
C MET A 96 -9.62 -19.18 12.62
N ARG A 97 -8.83 -18.38 13.34
CA ARG A 97 -7.49 -18.77 13.78
C ARG A 97 -7.55 -19.97 14.73
N PRO A 98 -6.70 -21.01 14.54
CA PRO A 98 -6.62 -22.11 15.48
C PRO A 98 -6.02 -21.65 16.82
N GLN A 99 -6.37 -22.33 17.91
CA GLN A 99 -5.76 -22.07 19.21
C GLN A 99 -4.26 -22.39 19.14
N THR A 100 -3.43 -21.43 19.56
CA THR A 100 -1.97 -21.56 19.56
C THR A 100 -1.44 -21.39 20.98
N SER A 101 -0.40 -22.14 21.33
CA SER A 101 0.26 -22.10 22.64
C SER A 101 1.68 -21.51 22.55
N GLY A 102 2.27 -21.19 23.70
CA GLY A 102 3.62 -20.63 23.79
C GLY A 102 3.75 -19.18 23.32
N LEU A 103 4.96 -18.77 22.94
CA LEU A 103 5.26 -17.40 22.50
C LEU A 103 4.39 -16.96 21.30
N PRO A 104 4.18 -17.77 20.24
CA PRO A 104 3.28 -17.41 19.15
C PRO A 104 1.85 -17.17 19.65
N GLY A 105 1.35 -18.02 20.57
CA GLY A 105 0.02 -17.87 21.17
C GLY A 105 -0.14 -16.55 21.93
N PHE A 106 0.87 -16.16 22.71
CA PHE A 106 0.89 -14.85 23.38
C PHE A 106 0.85 -13.69 22.36
N MET A 107 1.69 -13.73 21.33
CA MET A 107 1.73 -12.69 20.29
C MET A 107 0.41 -12.59 19.54
N PHE A 108 -0.23 -13.73 19.24
CA PHE A 108 -1.57 -13.75 18.65
C PHE A 108 -2.65 -13.21 19.60
N ALA A 109 -2.55 -13.49 20.90
CA ALA A 109 -3.50 -12.97 21.88
C ALA A 109 -3.40 -11.43 22.00
N VAL A 110 -2.18 -10.89 22.05
CA VAL A 110 -1.98 -9.43 22.04
C VAL A 110 -2.46 -8.84 20.72
N LEU A 111 -2.15 -9.47 19.58
CA LEU A 111 -2.63 -9.01 18.27
C LEU A 111 -4.16 -9.00 18.21
N GLY A 112 -4.82 -10.09 18.64
CA GLY A 112 -6.27 -10.24 18.66
C GLY A 112 -6.98 -9.29 19.63
N GLY A 113 -6.27 -8.75 20.63
CA GLY A 113 -6.81 -7.70 21.50
C GLY A 113 -7.04 -6.35 20.80
N PHE A 114 -6.33 -6.09 19.70
CA PHE A 114 -6.41 -4.85 18.93
C PHE A 114 -6.97 -5.06 17.52
N ASP A 115 -6.75 -6.23 16.93
CA ASP A 115 -7.06 -6.54 15.54
C ASP A 115 -8.31 -7.41 15.43
N LYS A 116 -9.45 -6.77 15.13
CA LYS A 116 -10.75 -7.41 14.90
C LYS A 116 -10.84 -7.90 13.44
N PRO A 117 -11.69 -8.90 13.12
CA PRO A 117 -11.66 -9.63 11.85
C PRO A 117 -12.27 -8.86 10.66
N PHE A 118 -12.10 -7.53 10.61
CA PHE A 118 -12.73 -6.66 9.61
C PHE A 118 -11.73 -6.00 8.64
N ASN A 119 -10.44 -6.32 8.74
CA ASN A 119 -9.37 -5.52 8.11
C ASN A 119 -8.82 -6.12 6.82
N GLN A 120 -9.56 -5.99 5.72
CA GLN A 120 -9.10 -6.52 4.43
C GLN A 120 -9.30 -5.53 3.28
N ALA A 121 -8.34 -5.55 2.35
CA ALA A 121 -8.10 -4.71 1.17
C ALA A 121 -8.19 -3.17 1.33
N PRO A 122 -7.06 -2.43 1.23
CA PRO A 122 -5.68 -2.86 1.02
C PRO A 122 -4.97 -3.25 2.32
N SER A 123 -4.04 -4.21 2.28
CA SER A 123 -3.24 -4.54 3.47
C SER A 123 -2.32 -3.37 3.84
N LEU A 124 -2.62 -2.69 4.95
CA LEU A 124 -1.75 -1.68 5.54
C LEU A 124 -0.39 -2.29 5.92
N HIS A 125 -0.37 -3.55 6.38
CA HIS A 125 0.86 -4.26 6.71
C HIS A 125 1.79 -4.40 5.50
N ILE A 126 1.24 -4.80 4.34
CA ILE A 126 2.02 -4.90 3.10
C ILE A 126 2.41 -3.51 2.56
N ALA A 127 1.55 -2.49 2.70
CA ALA A 127 1.90 -1.13 2.34
C ALA A 127 3.09 -0.62 3.16
N LEU A 128 3.08 -0.84 4.47
CA LEU A 128 4.19 -0.53 5.38
C LEU A 128 5.43 -1.34 5.03
N LEU A 129 5.29 -2.64 4.72
CA LEU A 129 6.39 -3.49 4.24
C LEU A 129 7.08 -2.90 3.03
N VAL A 130 6.34 -2.46 2.00
CA VAL A 130 6.93 -1.84 0.81
C VAL A 130 7.67 -0.55 1.16
N ILE A 131 7.10 0.30 2.02
CA ILE A 131 7.70 1.57 2.44
C ILE A 131 9.00 1.33 3.23
N ILE A 132 8.96 0.44 4.22
CA ILE A 132 10.08 0.09 5.09
C ILE A 132 11.17 -0.63 4.28
N TRP A 133 10.78 -1.55 3.40
CA TRP A 133 11.69 -2.22 2.48
C TRP A 133 12.48 -1.23 1.63
N ASP A 134 11.81 -0.26 0.98
CA ASP A 134 12.45 0.80 0.20
C ASP A 134 13.40 1.67 1.04
N HIS A 135 13.01 1.97 2.28
CA HIS A 135 13.81 2.75 3.22
C HIS A 135 15.16 2.08 3.54
N TRP A 136 15.13 0.80 3.90
CA TRP A 136 16.31 0.05 4.34
C TRP A 136 17.16 -0.52 3.21
N ARG A 137 16.56 -0.92 2.08
CA ARG A 137 17.32 -1.49 0.96
C ARG A 137 18.36 -0.52 0.38
N CYS A 138 18.13 0.78 0.54
CA CYS A 138 19.07 1.82 0.10
C CYS A 138 20.21 2.07 1.11
N ARG A 139 20.05 1.62 2.36
CA ARG A 139 21.02 1.77 3.46
C ARG A 139 21.91 0.52 3.61
N LEU A 140 21.35 -0.67 3.35
CA LEU A 140 22.04 -1.94 3.50
C LEU A 140 22.77 -2.33 2.20
N LYS A 141 23.95 -2.93 2.33
CA LYS A 141 24.79 -3.38 1.21
C LYS A 141 25.30 -4.81 1.45
N GLY A 142 25.69 -5.50 0.37
CA GLY A 142 26.28 -6.84 0.44
C GLY A 142 25.34 -7.87 1.07
N MET A 143 25.87 -8.72 1.95
CA MET A 143 25.11 -9.77 2.62
C MET A 143 23.94 -9.24 3.44
N ALA A 144 24.09 -8.08 4.09
CA ALA A 144 23.02 -7.47 4.88
C ALA A 144 21.80 -7.10 4.02
N ALA A 145 22.02 -6.67 2.77
CA ALA A 145 20.93 -6.41 1.83
C ALA A 145 20.18 -7.70 1.46
N ILE A 146 20.91 -8.80 1.23
CA ILE A 146 20.30 -10.11 0.92
C ILE A 146 19.44 -10.59 2.09
N VAL A 147 19.99 -10.57 3.31
CA VAL A 147 19.26 -10.94 4.54
C VAL A 147 18.00 -10.09 4.68
N TRP A 148 18.09 -8.78 4.43
CA TRP A 148 16.94 -7.89 4.47
C TRP A 148 15.86 -8.23 3.45
N HIS A 149 16.24 -8.54 2.20
CA HIS A 149 15.29 -8.97 1.17
C HIS A 149 14.59 -10.28 1.55
N VAL A 150 15.34 -11.26 2.04
CA VAL A 150 14.77 -12.54 2.53
C VAL A 150 13.83 -12.30 3.71
N TRP A 151 14.21 -11.43 4.65
CA TRP A 151 13.37 -11.10 5.79
C TRP A 151 12.08 -10.39 5.37
N CYS A 152 12.15 -9.40 4.47
CA CYS A 152 10.97 -8.75 3.91
C CYS A 152 10.06 -9.74 3.17
N PHE A 153 10.64 -10.70 2.45
CA PHE A 153 9.86 -11.78 1.83
C PHE A 153 9.14 -12.63 2.88
N LEU A 154 9.82 -13.00 3.97
CA LEU A 154 9.20 -13.73 5.09
C LEU A 154 8.06 -12.94 5.74
N ILE A 155 8.22 -11.61 5.94
CA ILE A 155 7.13 -10.75 6.43
C ILE A 155 5.97 -10.79 5.44
N GLY A 156 6.24 -10.63 4.14
CA GLY A 156 5.22 -10.68 3.09
C GLY A 156 4.48 -12.01 3.04
N THR A 157 5.16 -13.15 3.20
CA THR A 157 4.52 -14.46 3.25
C THR A 157 3.79 -14.70 4.57
N SER A 158 4.26 -14.10 5.67
CA SER A 158 3.70 -14.31 6.99
C SER A 158 2.25 -13.86 7.09
N VAL A 159 1.85 -12.83 6.33
CA VAL A 159 0.46 -12.35 6.34
C VAL A 159 -0.53 -13.42 5.89
N LEU A 160 -0.10 -14.32 4.99
CA LEU A 160 -0.90 -15.44 4.51
C LEU A 160 -0.83 -16.62 5.49
N THR A 161 0.35 -16.99 5.97
CA THR A 161 0.53 -18.16 6.84
C THR A 161 0.04 -17.92 8.28
N THR A 162 -0.20 -16.67 8.66
CA THR A 162 -0.88 -16.29 9.91
C THR A 162 -2.38 -16.05 9.73
N TRP A 163 -2.89 -16.28 8.51
CA TRP A 163 -4.28 -16.03 8.10
C TRP A 163 -4.79 -14.63 8.48
N GLN A 164 -3.92 -13.61 8.43
CA GLN A 164 -4.30 -12.22 8.68
C GLN A 164 -4.88 -11.56 7.42
N HIS A 165 -4.36 -11.92 6.25
CA HIS A 165 -4.74 -11.32 4.98
C HIS A 165 -5.03 -12.38 3.92
N HIS A 166 -5.90 -12.01 2.97
CA HIS A 166 -6.10 -12.77 1.74
C HIS A 166 -5.06 -12.38 0.71
N VAL A 167 -4.91 -13.22 -0.31
CA VAL A 167 -3.89 -13.03 -1.36
C VAL A 167 -4.09 -11.71 -2.10
N ILE A 168 -5.34 -11.27 -2.24
CA ILE A 168 -5.69 -10.02 -2.92
C ILE A 168 -5.27 -8.76 -2.15
N ASP A 169 -5.07 -8.88 -0.84
CA ASP A 169 -4.63 -7.77 0.00
C ASP A 169 -3.16 -7.42 -0.25
N ILE A 170 -2.37 -8.37 -0.76
CA ILE A 170 -0.95 -8.19 -1.06
C ILE A 170 -0.73 -7.24 -2.24
N PRO A 171 -1.25 -7.48 -3.45
CA PRO A 171 -1.05 -6.58 -4.57
C PRO A 171 -1.69 -5.20 -4.33
N THR A 172 -2.85 -5.14 -3.68
CA THR A 172 -3.51 -3.87 -3.35
C THR A 172 -2.73 -3.07 -2.29
N GLY A 173 -2.23 -3.74 -1.24
CA GLY A 173 -1.34 -3.16 -0.25
C GLY A 173 -0.01 -2.71 -0.83
N ALA A 174 0.58 -3.50 -1.74
CA ALA A 174 1.81 -3.13 -2.42
C ALA A 174 1.61 -1.90 -3.32
N LEU A 175 0.50 -1.85 -4.08
CA LEU A 175 0.13 -0.70 -4.91
C LEU A 175 0.01 0.56 -4.06
N LEU A 176 -0.63 0.48 -2.89
CA LEU A 176 -0.71 1.58 -1.92
C LEU A 176 0.67 2.00 -1.37
N GLY A 177 1.52 1.03 -1.02
CA GLY A 177 2.89 1.29 -0.57
C GLY A 177 3.70 2.04 -1.63
N PHE A 178 3.64 1.58 -2.89
CA PHE A 178 4.28 2.27 -4.01
C PHE A 178 3.67 3.66 -4.28
N PHE A 179 2.35 3.81 -4.13
CA PHE A 179 1.69 5.12 -4.22
C PHE A 179 2.23 6.09 -3.17
N ALA A 180 2.37 5.66 -1.91
CA ALA A 180 2.96 6.47 -0.86
C ALA A 180 4.42 6.85 -1.16
N LEU A 181 5.22 5.90 -1.66
CA LEU A 181 6.61 6.16 -2.10
C LEU A 181 6.67 7.15 -3.27
N TRP A 182 5.73 7.09 -4.20
CA TRP A 182 5.62 8.04 -5.30
C TRP A 182 5.19 9.42 -4.79
N LEU A 183 4.20 9.51 -3.90
CA LEU A 183 3.70 10.78 -3.39
C LEU A 183 4.76 11.54 -2.57
N PHE A 184 5.60 10.80 -1.83
CA PHE A 184 6.72 11.33 -1.07
C PHE A 184 8.03 10.71 -1.53
N PRO A 185 8.59 11.14 -2.68
CA PRO A 185 9.80 10.55 -3.23
C PRO A 185 11.00 10.77 -2.30
N ARG A 186 11.97 9.86 -2.33
CA ARG A 186 13.17 9.93 -1.48
C ARG A 186 13.97 11.20 -1.75
N ASP A 187 14.17 11.49 -3.04
CA ASP A 187 14.94 12.61 -3.57
C ASP A 187 14.08 13.44 -4.54
N GLY A 188 14.47 14.68 -4.80
CA GLY A 188 13.73 15.59 -5.70
C GLY A 188 12.52 16.27 -5.06
N GLU A 189 11.68 16.90 -5.88
CA GLU A 189 10.48 17.63 -5.45
C GLU A 189 9.28 16.71 -5.20
N LEU A 190 8.29 17.20 -4.45
CA LEU A 190 7.02 16.49 -4.28
C LEU A 190 6.23 16.57 -5.61
N PRO A 191 5.54 15.49 -6.05
CA PRO A 191 4.81 15.48 -7.32
C PRO A 191 3.72 16.55 -7.42
N PHE A 192 3.23 17.08 -6.30
CA PHE A 192 2.20 18.11 -6.23
C PHE A 192 2.76 19.51 -5.93
N ALA A 193 4.06 19.66 -5.65
CA ALA A 193 4.65 20.97 -5.36
C ALA A 193 4.52 21.91 -6.56
N GLY A 194 4.01 23.13 -6.37
CA GLY A 194 3.83 24.09 -7.46
C GLY A 194 2.80 23.66 -8.51
N PHE A 195 1.85 22.77 -8.17
CA PHE A 195 0.73 22.44 -9.04
C PHE A 195 -0.03 23.72 -9.43
N ARG A 196 -0.23 23.92 -10.74
CA ARG A 196 -1.05 25.00 -11.28
C ARG A 196 -1.88 24.45 -12.42
N LEU A 197 -3.19 24.66 -12.35
CA LEU A 197 -4.10 24.18 -13.39
C LEU A 197 -3.64 24.72 -14.75
N THR A 198 -3.40 23.82 -15.70
CA THR A 198 -2.90 24.18 -17.02
C THR A 198 -3.88 25.12 -17.74
N ALA A 199 -3.37 26.11 -18.46
CA ALA A 199 -4.16 26.97 -19.35
C ALA A 199 -4.26 26.41 -20.78
N ASP A 200 -3.41 25.43 -21.12
CA ASP A 200 -3.39 24.84 -22.46
C ASP A 200 -4.63 23.94 -22.67
N PRO A 201 -5.51 24.26 -23.64
CA PRO A 201 -6.70 23.47 -23.92
C PRO A 201 -6.37 22.02 -24.35
N LYS A 202 -5.24 21.78 -25.02
CA LYS A 202 -4.83 20.43 -25.42
C LYS A 202 -4.47 19.58 -24.20
N ALA A 203 -3.65 20.13 -23.29
CA ALA A 203 -3.33 19.48 -22.03
C ALA A 203 -4.58 19.21 -21.17
N ARG A 204 -5.54 20.14 -21.08
CA ARG A 204 -6.81 19.90 -20.38
C ARG A 204 -7.61 18.74 -20.99
N ARG A 205 -7.69 18.69 -22.32
CA ARG A 205 -8.39 17.60 -23.03
C ARG A 205 -7.75 16.25 -22.74
N LEU A 206 -6.42 16.16 -22.76
CA LEU A 206 -5.69 14.94 -22.39
C LEU A 206 -5.93 14.57 -20.92
N ALA A 207 -5.85 15.54 -20.00
CA ALA A 207 -6.12 15.31 -18.59
C ALA A 207 -7.52 14.71 -18.37
N LEU A 208 -8.54 15.25 -19.04
CA LEU A 208 -9.91 14.73 -18.99
C LEU A 208 -10.02 13.32 -19.56
N PHE A 209 -9.43 13.04 -20.72
CA PHE A 209 -9.48 11.68 -21.28
C PHE A 209 -8.82 10.65 -20.36
N TYR A 210 -7.61 10.94 -19.86
CA TYR A 210 -6.93 10.05 -18.92
C TYR A 210 -7.73 9.88 -17.62
N ALA A 211 -8.35 10.95 -17.11
CA ALA A 211 -9.19 10.90 -15.92
C ALA A 211 -10.46 10.07 -16.12
N LEU A 212 -11.12 10.18 -17.28
CA LEU A 212 -12.30 9.39 -17.60
C LEU A 212 -11.96 7.90 -17.72
N VAL A 213 -10.87 7.55 -18.42
CA VAL A 213 -10.45 6.15 -18.53
C VAL A 213 -10.01 5.59 -17.17
N ALA A 214 -9.33 6.39 -16.35
CA ALA A 214 -9.00 6.02 -14.98
C ALA A 214 -10.26 5.76 -14.14
N ALA A 215 -11.28 6.63 -14.24
CA ALA A 215 -12.54 6.48 -13.53
C ALA A 215 -13.32 5.24 -14.00
N LEU A 216 -13.35 4.95 -15.30
CA LEU A 216 -13.97 3.74 -15.84
C LEU A 216 -13.25 2.47 -15.36
N ALA A 217 -11.91 2.45 -15.38
CA ALA A 217 -11.13 1.32 -14.88
C ALA A 217 -11.33 1.12 -13.36
N LEU A 218 -11.42 2.20 -12.58
CA LEU A 218 -11.72 2.15 -11.15
C LEU A 218 -13.14 1.63 -10.89
N ALA A 219 -14.14 2.13 -11.62
CA ALA A 219 -15.52 1.66 -11.52
C ALA A 219 -15.63 0.17 -11.88
N GLY A 220 -14.92 -0.26 -12.93
CA GLY A 220 -14.80 -1.66 -13.31
C GLY A 220 -14.13 -2.52 -12.22
N ALA A 221 -13.10 -1.99 -11.55
CA ALA A 221 -12.47 -2.68 -10.42
C ALA A 221 -13.42 -2.85 -9.24
N VAL A 222 -14.13 -1.77 -8.84
CA VAL A 222 -15.04 -1.77 -7.69
C VAL A 222 -16.26 -2.64 -7.95
N ALA A 223 -16.95 -2.45 -9.08
CA ALA A 223 -18.11 -3.26 -9.45
C ALA A 223 -17.71 -4.72 -9.70
N GLY A 224 -16.54 -4.92 -10.32
CA GLY A 224 -15.98 -6.23 -10.63
C GLY A 224 -15.52 -7.01 -9.41
N ALA A 225 -15.12 -6.34 -8.33
CA ALA A 225 -14.66 -6.98 -7.10
C ALA A 225 -15.72 -7.91 -6.47
N PHE A 226 -17.01 -7.60 -6.67
CA PHE A 226 -18.13 -8.43 -6.23
C PHE A 226 -18.35 -9.68 -7.10
N VAL A 227 -17.78 -9.72 -8.29
CA VAL A 227 -17.89 -10.85 -9.24
C VAL A 227 -16.62 -11.70 -9.22
N SER A 228 -15.45 -11.06 -9.27
CA SER A 228 -14.16 -11.72 -9.25
C SER A 228 -13.10 -10.81 -8.65
N ALA A 229 -12.38 -11.34 -7.66
CA ALA A 229 -11.20 -10.69 -7.08
C ALA A 229 -10.13 -10.32 -8.13
N LEU A 230 -10.07 -11.02 -9.27
CA LEU A 230 -9.14 -10.72 -10.36
C LEU A 230 -9.36 -9.32 -10.96
N LEU A 231 -10.59 -8.80 -10.95
CA LEU A 231 -10.90 -7.48 -11.52
C LEU A 231 -10.29 -6.32 -10.73
N LEU A 232 -9.85 -6.56 -9.48
CA LEU A 232 -9.06 -5.60 -8.71
C LEU A 232 -7.69 -5.31 -9.35
N ILE A 233 -7.22 -6.12 -10.30
CA ILE A 233 -6.02 -5.80 -11.10
C ILE A 233 -6.18 -4.47 -11.86
N LEU A 234 -7.42 -4.06 -12.18
CA LEU A 234 -7.72 -2.79 -12.86
C LEU A 234 -7.38 -1.56 -12.01
N LEU A 235 -7.21 -1.71 -10.69
CA LEU A 235 -6.73 -0.61 -9.82
C LEU A 235 -5.35 -0.11 -10.25
N TRP A 236 -4.50 -0.99 -10.78
CA TRP A 236 -3.16 -0.62 -11.22
C TRP A 236 -3.15 0.31 -12.44
N PRO A 237 -3.78 -0.04 -13.59
CA PRO A 237 -3.91 0.90 -14.70
C PRO A 237 -4.77 2.12 -14.33
N ALA A 238 -5.82 1.98 -13.50
CA ALA A 238 -6.60 3.13 -13.04
C ALA A 238 -5.73 4.17 -12.34
N LEU A 239 -4.89 3.75 -11.38
CA LEU A 239 -3.97 4.63 -10.67
C LEU A 239 -2.91 5.21 -11.62
N ALA A 240 -2.36 4.40 -12.54
CA ALA A 240 -1.38 4.86 -13.51
C ALA A 240 -1.94 6.01 -14.37
N LEU A 241 -3.15 5.84 -14.89
CA LEU A 241 -3.83 6.83 -15.72
C LEU A 241 -4.26 8.05 -14.92
N ALA A 242 -4.67 7.90 -13.65
CA ALA A 242 -4.95 9.01 -12.77
C ALA A 242 -3.70 9.88 -12.51
N ILE A 243 -2.53 9.26 -12.32
CA ILE A 243 -1.25 10.00 -12.18
C ILE A 243 -0.90 10.73 -13.48
N VAL A 244 -1.16 10.13 -14.65
CA VAL A 244 -0.93 10.78 -15.95
C VAL A 244 -1.91 11.93 -16.18
N ALA A 245 -3.18 11.76 -15.81
CA ALA A 245 -4.17 12.84 -15.83
C ALA A 245 -3.73 14.00 -14.94
N PHE A 246 -3.22 13.72 -13.74
CA PHE A 246 -2.66 14.70 -12.83
C PHE A 246 -1.45 15.44 -13.42
N ALA A 247 -0.59 14.74 -14.17
CA ALA A 247 0.50 15.33 -14.94
C ALA A 247 0.00 16.42 -15.89
N TYR A 248 -0.95 16.08 -16.76
CA TYR A 248 -1.51 16.96 -17.77
C TYR A 248 -2.37 18.07 -17.17
N ALA A 249 -3.02 17.83 -16.03
CA ALA A 249 -3.85 18.82 -15.35
C ALA A 249 -3.03 20.01 -14.81
N GLY A 250 -1.77 19.82 -14.45
CA GLY A 250 -0.97 20.91 -13.87
C GLY A 250 0.25 20.50 -13.04
N ALA A 251 0.44 19.20 -12.77
CA ALA A 251 1.60 18.74 -12.02
C ALA A 251 2.89 18.77 -12.87
N GLY A 252 2.75 18.58 -14.19
CA GLY A 252 3.87 18.54 -15.13
C GLY A 252 4.68 17.25 -15.06
N ALA A 253 5.85 17.24 -15.71
CA ALA A 253 6.65 16.04 -15.93
C ALA A 253 7.26 15.42 -14.66
N LYS A 254 7.31 16.15 -13.54
CA LYS A 254 7.86 15.66 -12.27
C LYS A 254 7.14 14.42 -11.74
N VAL A 255 5.89 14.17 -12.13
CA VAL A 255 5.16 12.94 -11.77
C VAL A 255 5.85 11.67 -12.28
N PHE A 256 6.65 11.77 -13.34
CA PHE A 256 7.42 10.65 -13.90
C PHE A 256 8.72 10.39 -13.13
N GLN A 257 9.09 11.26 -12.18
CA GLN A 257 10.23 11.11 -11.28
C GLN A 257 11.52 10.68 -11.99
N LYS A 258 11.77 11.30 -13.14
CA LYS A 258 12.99 11.12 -13.92
C LYS A 258 14.04 12.08 -13.38
N ALA A 259 15.15 11.54 -12.91
CA ALA A 259 16.31 12.31 -12.45
C ALA A 259 17.14 12.83 -13.64
N ALA A 260 18.07 13.74 -13.36
CA ALA A 260 18.92 14.37 -14.36
C ALA A 260 19.82 13.36 -15.12
N ASP A 261 20.23 12.28 -14.45
CA ASP A 261 20.98 11.16 -15.04
C ASP A 261 20.11 10.21 -15.89
N GLY A 262 18.82 10.52 -16.04
CA GLY A 262 17.87 9.73 -16.80
C GLY A 262 17.29 8.54 -16.02
N SER A 263 17.75 8.29 -14.80
CA SER A 263 17.19 7.25 -13.94
C SER A 263 15.76 7.61 -13.51
N ILE A 264 14.96 6.59 -13.23
CA ILE A 264 13.56 6.74 -12.81
C ILE A 264 13.38 5.99 -11.51
N SER A 265 12.69 6.63 -10.55
CA SER A 265 12.39 6.03 -9.25
C SER A 265 11.66 4.68 -9.40
N LEU A 266 11.88 3.77 -8.44
CA LEU A 266 11.20 2.48 -8.46
C LEU A 266 9.68 2.65 -8.39
N ALA A 267 9.20 3.55 -7.51
CA ALA A 267 7.77 3.81 -7.35
C ALA A 267 7.12 4.26 -8.67
N SER A 268 7.72 5.23 -9.36
CA SER A 268 7.22 5.65 -10.68
C SER A 268 7.31 4.53 -11.70
N ARG A 269 8.36 3.69 -11.65
CA ARG A 269 8.50 2.54 -12.56
C ARG A 269 7.40 1.51 -12.39
N VAL A 270 7.08 1.14 -11.16
CA VAL A 270 6.03 0.16 -10.87
C VAL A 270 4.66 0.75 -11.15
N LEU A 271 4.34 1.93 -10.61
CA LEU A 271 3.00 2.52 -10.76
C LEU A 271 2.65 2.83 -12.21
N LEU A 272 3.59 3.39 -12.98
CA LEU A 272 3.33 3.82 -14.36
C LEU A 272 3.64 2.72 -15.39
N LEU A 273 3.93 1.50 -14.96
CA LEU A 273 4.22 0.40 -15.88
C LEU A 273 3.08 0.16 -16.90
N PRO A 274 1.78 0.08 -16.50
CA PRO A 274 0.69 -0.13 -17.46
C PRO A 274 0.64 0.97 -18.53
N TYR A 275 0.77 2.23 -18.10
CA TYR A 275 0.83 3.38 -19.00
C TYR A 275 2.03 3.29 -19.96
N ARG A 276 3.21 2.95 -19.47
CA ARG A 276 4.43 2.84 -20.28
C ARG A 276 4.37 1.70 -21.29
N LEU A 277 3.75 0.58 -20.93
CA LEU A 277 3.52 -0.52 -21.88
C LEU A 277 2.57 -0.06 -22.99
N GLY A 278 1.45 0.59 -22.66
CA GLY A 278 0.53 1.15 -23.65
C GLY A 278 1.20 2.20 -24.55
N ALA A 279 1.97 3.12 -23.96
CA ALA A 279 2.71 4.13 -24.71
C ALA A 279 3.77 3.54 -25.64
N ARG A 280 4.46 2.45 -25.22
CA ARG A 280 5.39 1.73 -26.09
C ARG A 280 4.68 1.11 -27.28
N ILE A 281 3.56 0.40 -27.04
CA ILE A 281 2.78 -0.23 -28.12
C ILE A 281 2.33 0.82 -29.14
N ASN A 282 1.90 2.00 -28.69
CA ASN A 282 1.46 3.09 -29.58
C ASN A 282 2.58 3.74 -30.41
N VAL A 283 3.86 3.49 -30.09
CA VAL A 283 5.01 4.01 -30.84
C VAL A 283 5.45 3.03 -31.95
N TRP A 284 4.96 1.79 -31.91
CA TRP A 284 5.13 0.79 -32.97
C TRP A 284 3.94 0.80 -33.92
#